data_AF-A0A671EUZ3-F1
#
_entry.id   AF-A0A671EUZ3-F1
#
_cell.length_a   1.000
_cell.length_b   1.000
_cell.length_c   1.000
_cell.angle_alpha   90.00
_cell.angle_beta   90.00
_cell.angle_gamma   90.00
#
_symmetry.space_group_name_H-M   'P 1'
#
loop_
_entity.id
_entity.type
_entity.pdbx_description
1 polymer ?
#
loop_
_entity_poly.entity_id
_entity_poly.type
_entity_poly.pdbx_seq_one_letter_code
_entity_poly.pdbx_strand_id
1 'polypeptide(L)' 'LSKGGLWGWRRELSSDGVHRFWKEGEPNNLRDKDRVQLPGDGWNDTECSVEDLWICKKPFARCPGL' A
#
# COMPACT_ATOMS: atom_id res chain seq x y z
N LEU A 1 19.00 15.38 -5.34
CA LEU A 1 18.64 14.18 -6.13
C LEU A 1 17.60 13.39 -5.34
N SER A 2 16.32 13.70 -5.55
CA SER A 2 15.19 13.00 -4.91
C SER A 2 15.02 11.64 -5.57
N LYS A 3 15.28 10.56 -4.84
CA LYS A 3 14.93 9.20 -5.27
C LYS A 3 13.44 8.99 -4.98
N GLY A 4 12.57 9.33 -5.94
CA GLY A 4 11.18 8.87 -5.95
C GLY A 4 11.05 7.62 -6.82
N GLY A 5 10.28 6.60 -6.38
CA GLY A 5 9.92 5.45 -7.24
C GLY A 5 10.05 4.05 -6.66
N LEU A 6 10.41 3.87 -5.37
CA LEU A 6 10.43 2.56 -4.72
C LEU A 6 9.32 2.45 -3.67
N TRP A 7 8.28 1.67 -3.99
CA TRP A 7 7.21 1.33 -3.08
C TRP A 7 7.48 -0.01 -2.41
N GLY A 8 7.37 -0.06 -1.08
CA GLY A 8 7.55 -1.27 -0.28
C GLY A 8 6.50 -1.40 0.81
N TRP A 9 6.15 -2.63 1.16
CA TRP A 9 5.31 -2.90 2.33
C TRP A 9 6.08 -2.66 3.63
N ARG A 10 5.39 -2.39 4.75
CA ARG A 10 6.00 -2.21 6.09
C ARG A 10 6.86 -3.41 6.54
N ARG A 11 6.64 -4.60 5.95
CA ARG A 11 7.62 -5.70 5.96
C ARG A 11 8.11 -5.87 4.53
N GLU A 12 9.42 -5.82 4.32
CA GLU A 12 10.09 -5.94 3.03
C GLU A 12 9.50 -7.11 2.20
N LEU A 13 8.59 -6.77 1.31
CA LEU A 13 8.00 -7.65 0.32
C LEU A 13 8.19 -6.93 -1.00
N SER A 14 8.78 -7.65 -1.96
CA SER A 14 8.93 -7.16 -3.33
C SER A 14 7.60 -6.62 -3.84
N SER A 15 7.63 -5.47 -4.49
CA SER A 15 6.50 -4.87 -5.21
C SER A 15 6.20 -5.60 -6.53
N ASP A 16 6.89 -6.70 -6.83
CA ASP A 16 6.64 -7.51 -8.02
C ASP A 16 5.17 -7.95 -8.10
N GLY A 17 4.50 -7.57 -9.19
CA GLY A 17 3.13 -7.96 -9.49
C GLY A 17 2.02 -7.14 -8.81
N VAL A 18 2.35 -6.10 -8.02
CA VAL A 18 1.33 -5.21 -7.43
C VAL A 18 0.98 -4.02 -8.30
N HIS A 19 1.77 -3.74 -9.34
CA HIS A 19 1.55 -2.59 -10.24
C HIS A 19 0.17 -2.57 -10.90
N ARG A 20 -0.41 -3.74 -11.18
CA ARG A 20 -1.73 -3.90 -11.79
C ARG A 20 -2.91 -3.47 -10.90
N PHE A 21 -2.67 -3.24 -9.61
CA PHE A 21 -3.72 -2.84 -8.68
C PHE A 21 -3.87 -1.32 -8.58
N TRP A 22 -2.91 -0.55 -9.09
CA TRP A 22 -3.04 0.89 -9.20
C TRP A 22 -4.15 1.27 -10.16
N LYS A 23 -4.84 2.36 -9.83
CA LYS A 23 -5.73 3.02 -10.77
C LYS A 23 -4.93 3.53 -11.97
N GLU A 24 -5.60 3.71 -13.08
CA GLU A 24 -5.00 4.39 -14.24
C GLU A 24 -4.50 5.77 -13.82
N GLY A 25 -3.24 6.07 -14.15
CA GLY A 25 -2.58 7.31 -13.76
C GLY A 25 -1.96 7.33 -12.36
N GLU A 26 -2.08 6.25 -11.59
CA GLU A 26 -1.47 6.12 -10.25
C GLU A 26 -0.32 5.09 -10.23
N PRO A 27 0.65 5.23 -9.30
CA PRO A 27 0.83 6.35 -8.37
C PRO A 27 1.43 7.57 -9.09
N ASN A 28 0.91 8.78 -8.81
CA ASN A 28 1.38 10.03 -9.43
C ASN A 28 2.26 10.91 -8.53
N ASN A 29 2.38 10.57 -7.24
CA ASN A 29 3.06 11.29 -6.18
C ASN A 29 2.75 12.79 -6.12
N LEU A 30 1.50 13.18 -6.41
CA LEU A 30 1.09 14.58 -6.39
C LEU A 30 1.12 15.13 -4.95
N ARG A 31 2.03 16.08 -4.68
CA ARG A 31 2.23 16.70 -3.37
C ARG A 31 2.86 15.78 -2.31
N ASP A 32 3.78 14.91 -2.73
CA ASP A 32 4.57 14.07 -1.80
C ASP A 32 3.69 13.08 -1.02
N LYS A 33 2.87 12.36 -1.78
CA LYS A 33 1.91 11.38 -1.28
C LYS A 33 2.58 10.01 -1.23
N ASP A 34 3.10 9.65 -0.07
CA ASP A 34 3.90 8.43 0.13
C ASP A 34 3.12 7.25 0.77
N ARG A 35 1.78 7.32 0.85
CA ARG A 35 0.95 6.26 1.43
C ARG A 35 -0.02 5.69 0.40
N VAL A 36 -0.24 4.38 0.40
CA VAL A 36 -1.28 3.74 -0.42
C VAL A 36 -2.63 3.72 0.31
N GLN A 37 -3.70 4.13 -0.38
CA GLN A 37 -5.09 3.98 0.04
C GLN A 37 -5.88 3.11 -0.95
N LEU A 38 -7.02 2.56 -0.48
CA LEU A 38 -7.89 1.65 -1.24
C LEU A 38 -9.31 2.24 -1.40
N PRO A 39 -9.53 3.18 -2.33
CA PRO A 39 -10.84 3.84 -2.54
C PRO A 39 -11.92 2.96 -3.18
N GLY A 40 -11.58 1.72 -3.62
CA GLY A 40 -12.54 0.72 -4.10
C GLY A 40 -12.40 0.33 -5.58
N ASP A 41 -11.85 1.21 -6.41
CA ASP A 41 -11.63 1.01 -7.85
C ASP A 41 -10.14 0.80 -8.21
N GLY A 42 -9.31 0.48 -7.22
CA GLY A 42 -7.87 0.31 -7.36
C GLY A 42 -7.15 1.01 -6.21
N TRP A 43 -5.83 1.12 -6.31
CA TRP A 43 -4.98 1.81 -5.35
C TRP A 43 -4.71 3.24 -5.80
N ASN A 44 -4.54 4.12 -4.83
CA ASN A 44 -4.20 5.53 -5.02
C ASN A 44 -3.15 5.92 -3.98
N ASP A 45 -2.24 6.82 -4.33
CA ASP A 45 -1.34 7.38 -3.32
C ASP A 45 -2.02 8.54 -2.59
N THR A 46 -1.72 8.73 -1.31
CA THR A 46 -2.39 9.72 -0.46
C THR A 46 -1.41 10.33 0.52
N GLU A 47 -1.81 11.46 1.09
CA GLU A 47 -0.99 12.17 2.07
C GLU A 47 -0.99 11.37 3.38
N CYS A 48 0.16 11.31 4.05
CA CYS A 48 0.31 10.56 5.29
C CYS A 48 -0.57 11.08 6.44
N SER A 49 -0.97 12.36 6.38
CA SER A 49 -1.82 13.05 7.35
C SER A 49 -3.31 12.71 7.21
N VAL A 50 -3.73 12.03 6.15
CA VAL A 50 -5.14 11.69 5.94
C VAL A 50 -5.59 10.60 6.92
N GLU A 51 -6.67 10.88 7.64
CA GLU A 51 -7.34 9.93 8.52
C GLU A 51 -8.28 9.03 7.72
N ASP A 52 -7.79 7.83 7.40
CA ASP A 52 -8.57 6.78 6.74
C ASP A 52 -8.71 5.56 7.65
N LEU A 53 -9.73 4.75 7.38
CA LEU A 53 -9.80 3.40 7.94
C LEU A 53 -8.60 2.55 7.48
N TRP A 54 -8.19 1.61 8.33
CA TRP A 54 -7.05 0.74 8.05
C TRP A 54 -7.39 -0.74 8.22
N ILE A 55 -6.68 -1.58 7.47
CA ILE A 55 -6.81 -3.05 7.55
C ILE A 55 -5.56 -3.62 8.22
N CYS A 56 -5.78 -4.38 9.30
CA CYS A 56 -4.72 -5.13 9.97
C CYS A 56 -4.63 -6.57 9.42
N LYS A 57 -3.42 -7.10 9.25
CA LYS A 57 -3.18 -8.51 8.89
C LYS A 57 -2.42 -9.21 10.02
N LYS A 58 -2.92 -10.37 10.46
CA LYS A 58 -2.22 -11.27 11.41
C LYS A 58 -2.19 -12.70 10.88
N PRO A 59 -1.23 -13.53 11.29
CA PRO A 59 -1.27 -14.97 11.02
C PRO A 59 -2.55 -15.60 11.56
N PHE A 60 -3.08 -16.59 10.85
CA PHE A 60 -4.11 -17.45 11.38
C PHE A 60 -3.50 -18.38 12.44
N ALA A 61 -4.09 -18.43 13.64
CA ALA A 61 -3.66 -19.36 14.67
C ALA A 61 -4.31 -20.72 14.41
N ARG A 62 -3.49 -21.75 14.20
CA ARG A 62 -3.99 -23.14 14.22
C ARG A 62 -4.38 -23.48 15.66
N CYS A 63 -5.42 -24.30 15.83
CA CYS A 63 -5.82 -24.81 17.14
C CYS A 63 -4.60 -25.50 17.80
N PRO A 64 -4.26 -25.17 19.06
CA PRO A 64 -3.24 -25.91 19.79
C PRO A 64 -3.76 -27.32 20.10
N GLY A 65 -3.09 -28.35 19.58
CA GLY A 65 -3.36 -29.75 19.89
C GLY A 65 -4.25 -30.46 18.87
N LEU A 66 -3.61 -31.03 17.84
CA LEU A 66 -3.99 -32.35 17.32
C LEU A 66 -2.91 -33.34 17.78
#